data_AF-A0AAN0Y8A4-F1
#
_entry.id   AF-A0AAN0Y8A4-F1
#
_cell.length_a   1.000
_cell.length_b   1.000
_cell.length_c   1.000
_cell.angle_alpha   90.00
_cell.angle_beta   90.00
_cell.angle_gamma   90.00
#
_symmetry.space_group_name_H-M   'P 1'
#
loop_
_entity.id
_entity.type
_entity.pdbx_description
1 polymer ?
#
loop_
_entity_poly.entity_id
_entity_poly.type
_entity_poly.pdbx_seq_one_letter_code
_entity_poly.pdbx_strand_id
1 'polypeptide(L)'
;MSGVSAAPNQSTLTGQVLAISQNENGKHRVRLLIEQVDRQFGPCFTEPGSHLDCFTFDNVDELTVGSQIRGQAEFIGGPHHQECLLSDISVDVH
;
A
#
# COMPACT_ATOMS: atom_id res chain seq x y z
N MET A 1 -28.59 -18.19 1.40
CA MET A 1 -27.67 -17.17 0.89
C MET A 1 -26.39 -17.27 1.69
N SER A 2 -25.36 -17.91 1.14
CA SER A 2 -24.05 -17.99 1.80
C SER A 2 -23.37 -16.65 1.66
N GLY A 3 -23.16 -15.94 2.76
CA GLY A 3 -22.34 -14.73 2.79
C GLY A 3 -20.90 -15.12 2.49
N VAL A 4 -20.51 -15.05 1.21
CA VAL A 4 -19.11 -15.11 0.83
C VAL A 4 -18.53 -13.74 1.22
N SER A 5 -18.13 -13.60 2.48
CA SER A 5 -17.14 -12.60 2.83
C SER A 5 -15.86 -13.07 2.14
N ALA A 6 -15.54 -12.46 0.99
CA ALA A 6 -14.20 -12.62 0.43
C ALA A 6 -13.23 -12.16 1.52
N ALA A 7 -12.37 -13.05 2.00
CA ALA A 7 -11.36 -12.68 2.97
C ALA A 7 -10.53 -11.53 2.37
N PRO A 8 -10.22 -10.48 3.14
CA PRO A 8 -9.47 -9.35 2.62
C PRO A 8 -8.07 -9.81 2.21
N ASN A 9 -7.61 -9.34 1.05
CA ASN A 9 -6.29 -9.66 0.52
C ASN A 9 -5.27 -8.71 1.16
N GLN A 10 -4.75 -9.12 2.32
CA GLN A 10 -3.94 -8.29 3.19
C GLN A 10 -2.49 -8.78 3.26
N SER A 11 -1.57 -7.84 3.19
CA SER A 11 -0.12 -8.08 3.35
C SER A 11 0.50 -6.90 4.09
N THR A 12 1.55 -7.14 4.86
CA THR A 12 2.44 -6.06 5.32
C THR A 12 3.49 -5.82 4.24
N LEU A 13 3.62 -4.58 3.79
CA LEU A 13 4.58 -4.17 2.78
C LEU A 13 5.67 -3.35 3.44
N THR A 14 6.92 -3.64 3.06
CA THR A 14 8.05 -2.73 3.27
C THR A 14 8.51 -2.25 1.91
N GLY A 15 8.72 -0.95 1.78
CA GLY A 15 9.14 -0.36 0.52
C GLY A 15 9.57 1.09 0.62
N GLN A 16 10.17 1.58 -0.46
CA GLN A 16 10.64 2.95 -0.56
C GLN A 16 9.56 3.85 -1.17
N VAL A 17 9.35 5.03 -0.57
CA VAL A 17 8.47 6.06 -1.11
C VAL A 17 9.11 6.70 -2.34
N LEU A 18 8.49 6.53 -3.51
CA LEU A 18 8.94 7.13 -4.77
C LEU A 18 8.26 8.46 -5.08
N ALA A 19 6.98 8.58 -4.72
CA ALA A 19 6.21 9.80 -4.94
C ALA A 19 5.03 9.86 -3.98
N ILE A 20 4.63 11.08 -3.63
CA ILE A 20 3.42 11.37 -2.86
C ILE A 20 2.63 12.39 -3.68
N SER A 21 1.37 12.08 -3.93
CA SER A 21 0.45 12.95 -4.67
C SER A 21 -0.88 12.99 -3.95
N GLN A 22 -1.66 14.04 -4.17
CA GLN A 22 -3.03 14.12 -3.69
C GLN A 22 -3.97 14.08 -4.90
N ASN A 23 -5.02 13.27 -4.83
CA ASN A 23 -6.06 13.28 -5.86
C ASN A 23 -7.06 14.42 -5.64
N GLU A 24 -7.92 14.67 -6.62
CA GLU A 24 -8.93 15.74 -6.58
C GLU A 24 -9.94 15.59 -5.42
N ASN A 25 -10.06 14.40 -4.84
CA ASN A 25 -10.91 14.11 -3.68
C ASN A 25 -10.17 14.27 -2.34
N GLY A 26 -8.96 14.82 -2.34
CA GLY A 26 -8.15 15.04 -1.14
C GLY A 26 -7.46 13.78 -0.60
N LYS A 27 -7.60 12.61 -1.25
CA LYS A 27 -6.92 11.38 -0.82
C LYS A 27 -5.47 11.40 -1.26
N HIS A 28 -4.59 10.97 -0.39
CA HIS A 28 -3.18 10.80 -0.71
C HIS A 28 -2.95 9.49 -1.45
N ARG A 29 -2.19 9.56 -2.53
CA ARG A 29 -1.66 8.44 -3.28
C ARG A 29 -0.15 8.43 -3.12
N VAL A 30 0.37 7.33 -2.59
CA VAL A 30 1.77 7.07 -2.36
C VAL A 30 2.23 6.00 -3.34
N ARG A 31 3.26 6.30 -4.11
CA ARG A 31 3.90 5.34 -5.00
C ARG A 31 5.07 4.70 -4.29
N LEU A 32 5.11 3.38 -4.26
CA LEU A 32 6.13 2.59 -3.56
C LEU A 32 6.95 1.74 -4.53
N LEU A 33 8.24 1.59 -4.25
CA LEU A 33 9.05 0.47 -4.70
C LEU A 33 9.00 -0.60 -3.62
N ILE A 34 8.44 -1.76 -3.94
CA ILE A 34 8.26 -2.84 -2.97
C ILE A 34 9.60 -3.56 -2.75
N GLU A 35 10.00 -3.72 -1.49
CA GLU A 35 11.23 -4.41 -1.11
C GLU A 35 10.93 -5.74 -0.43
N GLN A 36 9.91 -5.78 0.43
CA GLN A 36 9.47 -6.99 1.13
C GLN A 36 7.95 -7.07 1.20
N VAL A 37 7.43 -8.30 1.14
CA VAL A 37 6.00 -8.60 1.19
C VAL A 37 5.76 -9.73 2.20
N ASP A 38 5.20 -9.39 3.34
CA ASP A 38 4.77 -10.33 4.37
C ASP A 38 3.27 -10.61 4.21
N ARG A 39 2.93 -11.77 3.64
CA ARG A 39 1.53 -12.13 3.37
C ARG A 39 0.80 -12.46 4.67
N GLN A 40 -0.37 -11.86 4.87
CA GLN A 40 -1.24 -12.19 6.00
C GLN A 40 -2.44 -13.01 5.56
N PHE A 41 -3.19 -12.52 4.56
CA PHE A 41 -4.41 -13.16 4.07
C PHE A 41 -4.57 -13.01 2.55
N GLY A 42 -5.08 -14.06 1.90
CA GLY A 42 -5.35 -14.06 0.46
C GLY A 42 -4.12 -14.24 -0.44
N PRO A 43 -4.28 -14.18 -1.77
CA PRO A 43 -3.18 -14.22 -2.73
C PRO A 43 -2.28 -12.99 -2.60
N CYS A 44 -1.00 -13.19 -2.93
CA CYS A 44 -0.04 -12.10 -3.07
C CYS A 44 -0.42 -11.27 -4.29
N PHE A 45 -0.69 -9.98 -4.10
CA PHE A 45 -1.07 -9.06 -5.19
C PHE A 45 0.10 -8.22 -5.72
N THR A 46 1.28 -8.36 -5.11
CA THR A 46 2.50 -7.63 -5.46
C THR A 46 3.73 -8.49 -5.13
N GLU A 47 4.91 -8.09 -5.60
CA GLU A 47 6.18 -8.80 -5.40
C GLU A 47 7.34 -7.81 -5.18
N PRO A 48 8.43 -8.21 -4.50
CA PRO A 48 9.63 -7.38 -4.39
C PRO A 48 10.16 -6.93 -5.76
N GLY A 49 10.56 -5.67 -5.87
CA GLY A 49 11.01 -5.02 -7.10
C GLY A 49 9.89 -4.41 -7.95
N SER A 50 8.62 -4.63 -7.60
CA SER A 50 7.50 -4.02 -8.30
C SER A 50 7.20 -2.59 -7.82
N HIS A 51 6.57 -1.79 -8.69
CA HIS A 51 6.02 -0.49 -8.32
C HIS A 51 4.54 -0.63 -8.02
N LEU A 52 4.10 -0.05 -6.90
CA LEU A 52 2.71 -0.11 -6.48
C LEU A 52 2.20 1.29 -6.15
N ASP A 53 1.01 1.62 -6.64
CA ASP A 53 0.30 2.84 -6.28
C ASP A 53 -0.72 2.50 -5.18
N CYS A 54 -0.52 3.08 -4.01
CA CYS A 54 -1.40 2.87 -2.86
C CYS A 54 -2.06 4.16 -2.42
N PHE A 55 -3.32 4.07 -2.04
CA PHE A 55 -4.03 5.16 -1.37
C PHE A 55 -3.85 5.04 0.12
N THR A 56 -3.81 6.16 0.81
CA THR A 56 -3.85 6.16 2.27
C THR A 56 -4.74 7.29 2.78
N PHE A 57 -5.35 7.03 3.93
CA PHE A 57 -6.05 8.03 4.74
C PHE A 57 -5.20 8.49 5.93
N ASP A 58 -4.03 7.88 6.14
CA ASP A 58 -3.11 8.24 7.21
C ASP A 58 -2.48 9.60 6.89
N ASN A 59 -1.98 10.27 7.94
CA ASN A 59 -1.26 11.51 7.74
C ASN A 59 0.06 11.23 7.00
N VAL A 60 0.23 11.83 5.83
CA VAL A 60 1.44 11.67 5.01
C VAL A 60 2.47 12.78 5.22
N ASP A 61 2.23 13.73 6.13
CA ASP A 61 3.14 14.85 6.41
C ASP A 61 4.54 14.39 6.83
N GLU A 62 4.63 13.23 7.49
CA GLU A 62 5.89 12.63 7.94
C GLU A 62 6.56 11.75 6.87
N LEU A 63 5.85 11.46 5.77
CA LEU A 63 6.38 10.66 4.67
C LEU A 63 7.25 11.52 3.76
N THR A 64 8.50 11.11 3.60
CA THR A 64 9.44 11.80 2.71
C THR A 64 9.77 10.91 1.52
N VAL A 65 9.82 11.48 0.31
CA VAL A 65 10.29 10.74 -0.87
C VAL A 65 11.72 10.24 -0.63
N GLY A 66 11.96 8.97 -0.90
CA GLY A 66 13.21 8.27 -0.65
C GLY A 66 13.27 7.54 0.70
N SER A 67 12.36 7.84 1.64
CA SER A 67 12.27 7.11 2.91
C SER A 67 11.74 5.69 2.71
N GLN A 68 12.18 4.79 3.58
CA GLN A 68 11.66 3.45 3.68
C GLN A 68 10.50 3.43 4.68
N ILE A 69 9.43 2.74 4.32
CA ILE A 69 8.24 2.61 5.15
C ILE A 69 7.84 1.15 5.31
N ARG A 70 7.12 0.87 6.38
CA ARG A 70 6.39 -0.37 6.59
C ARG A 70 4.92 -0.07 6.91
N GLY A 71 4.00 -0.75 6.24
CA GLY A 71 2.57 -0.55 6.48
C GLY A 71 1.72 -1.77 6.11
N GLN A 72 0.49 -1.82 6.60
CA GLN A 72 -0.50 -2.78 6.15
C GLN A 72 -1.09 -2.35 4.82
N ALA A 73 -1.20 -3.29 3.90
CA ALA A 73 -1.74 -3.07 2.57
C ALA A 73 -2.87 -4.05 2.27
N GLU A 74 -4.02 -3.52 1.90
CA GLU A 74 -5.17 -4.28 1.43
C GLU A 74 -5.37 -4.05 -0.07
N PHE A 75 -5.47 -5.14 -0.83
CA PHE A 75 -5.82 -5.04 -2.24
C PHE A 75 -7.30 -4.66 -2.38
N ILE A 76 -7.56 -3.49 -2.97
CA ILE A 76 -8.92 -2.96 -3.17
C ILE A 76 -9.45 -3.15 -4.59
N GLY A 77 -8.59 -3.60 -5.52
CA GLY A 77 -8.96 -3.87 -6.90
C GLY A 77 -9.18 -2.61 -7.73
N GLY A 78 -8.65 -2.62 -8.96
CA GLY A 78 -8.91 -1.63 -9.99
C GLY A 78 -9.02 -2.31 -11.35
N PRO A 79 -9.84 -1.81 -12.29
CA PRO A 79 -10.09 -2.46 -13.58
C PRO A 79 -8.83 -2.60 -14.45
N HIS A 80 -7.77 -1.82 -14.18
CA HIS A 80 -6.56 -1.79 -15.01
C HIS A 80 -5.23 -1.67 -14.25
N HIS A 81 -5.22 -1.44 -12.93
CA HIS A 81 -4.00 -1.22 -12.15
C HIS A 81 -4.14 -1.82 -10.76
N GLN A 82 -3.07 -2.46 -10.27
CA GLN A 82 -3.00 -3.00 -8.92
C GLN A 82 -3.04 -1.83 -7.93
N GLU A 83 -4.22 -1.48 -7.43
CA GLU A 83 -4.38 -0.44 -6.41
C GLU A 83 -4.53 -1.08 -5.03
N CYS A 84 -3.85 -0.48 -4.04
CA CYS A 84 -3.88 -0.92 -2.66
C CYS A 84 -4.35 0.21 -1.74
N LEU A 85 -4.97 -0.15 -0.62
CA LEU A 85 -5.17 0.74 0.52
C LEU A 85 -4.05 0.47 1.52
N LEU A 86 -3.30 1.52 1.87
CA LEU A 86 -2.19 1.49 2.80
C LEU A 86 -2.60 2.15 4.13
N SER A 87 -2.37 1.47 5.24
CA SER A 87 -2.68 1.92 6.59
C SER A 87 -1.60 1.49 7.59
N ASP A 88 -1.65 2.04 8.80
CA ASP A 88 -0.70 1.78 9.87
C ASP A 88 0.75 2.02 9.43
N ILE A 89 0.96 3.12 8.70
CA ILE A 89 2.27 3.44 8.11
C ILE A 89 3.26 3.83 9.21
N SER A 90 4.43 3.20 9.18
CA SER A 90 5.59 3.54 10.00
C SER A 90 6.78 3.85 9.10
N VAL A 91 7.54 4.89 9.45
CA VAL A 91 8.76 5.29 8.73
C VAL A 91 9.96 4.65 9.43
N ASP A 92 10.73 3.86 8.70
CA ASP A 92 11.98 3.29 9.22
C ASP A 92 13.08 4.36 9.11
N VAL A 93 13.37 5.01 10.23
CA VAL A 93 14.45 6.00 10.34
C VAL A 93 15.77 5.24 10.41
N HIS A 94 16.55 5.26 9.32
CA HIS A 94 17.94 4.82 9.32
C HIS A 94 18.87 5.91 9.84
#